data_AF-A0A6I0ELE1-F1
#
_entry.id   AF-A0A6I0ELE1-F1
#
_cell.length_a   1.000
_cell.length_b   1.000
_cell.length_c   1.000
_cell.angle_alpha   90.00
_cell.angle_beta   90.00
_cell.angle_gamma   90.00
#
_symmetry.space_group_name_H-M   'P 1'
#
loop_
_entity.id
_entity.type
_entity.pdbx_description
1 polymer ?
#
loop_
_entity_poly.entity_id
_entity_poly.type
_entity_poly.pdbx_seq_one_letter_code
_entity_poly.pdbx_strand_id
1 'polypeptide(L)'
;MQVSTTTPTALQNNTQTSQTNGTSAASLDYTAFLRLLIAQMQNQDPTDPADPAEWMGQIASFSNVEQAIQTNAKLDALMTSMALSQVDGLIGHTVTAGDGSVSGKVASVRIITGGAVAILENGKELLLGEGVKVS
;
A
#
# COMPACT_ATOMS: atom_id res chain seq x y z
N MET A 1 57.58 -14.74 -2.44
CA MET A 1 56.41 -14.96 -3.31
C MET A 1 55.16 -14.80 -2.46
N GLN A 2 54.42 -13.70 -2.62
CA GLN A 2 53.02 -13.59 -2.20
C GLN A 2 52.25 -13.18 -3.44
N VAL A 3 51.31 -14.03 -3.84
CA VAL A 3 50.47 -13.86 -5.03
C VAL A 3 49.15 -13.21 -4.64
N SER A 4 48.75 -12.22 -5.45
CA SER A 4 47.49 -11.51 -5.38
C SER A 4 46.29 -12.42 -5.69
N THR A 5 45.19 -12.23 -4.98
CA THR A 5 43.84 -12.45 -5.54
C THR A 5 42.89 -11.38 -5.05
N THR A 6 42.59 -10.46 -5.96
CA THR A 6 41.46 -9.53 -5.91
C THR A 6 40.15 -10.31 -6.08
N THR A 7 39.28 -10.29 -5.08
CA THR A 7 37.90 -10.80 -5.22
C THR A 7 36.96 -9.62 -5.48
N PRO A 8 36.18 -9.64 -6.58
CA PRO A 8 35.22 -8.58 -6.87
C PRO A 8 34.00 -8.73 -5.96
N THR A 9 33.71 -7.71 -5.15
CA THR A 9 32.43 -7.64 -4.44
C THR A 9 31.32 -7.43 -5.47
N ALA A 10 30.41 -8.40 -5.51
CA ALA A 10 29.34 -8.52 -6.49
C ALA A 10 28.46 -7.26 -6.56
N LEU A 11 28.09 -6.90 -7.80
CA LEU A 11 27.01 -5.99 -8.12
C LEU A 11 25.74 -6.45 -7.40
N GLN A 12 25.32 -5.68 -6.39
CA GLN A 12 23.95 -5.75 -5.90
C GLN A 12 23.08 -5.11 -6.98
N ASN A 13 22.48 -5.95 -7.82
CA ASN A 13 21.32 -5.60 -8.61
C ASN A 13 20.22 -5.15 -7.64
N ASN A 14 20.14 -3.84 -7.42
CA ASN A 14 18.97 -3.20 -6.88
C ASN A 14 17.86 -3.37 -7.93
N THR A 15 17.17 -4.50 -7.90
CA THR A 15 15.84 -4.64 -8.50
C THR A 15 14.92 -3.71 -7.72
N GLN A 16 15.03 -2.43 -8.06
CA GLN A 16 14.04 -1.42 -7.84
C GLN A 16 12.80 -1.97 -8.54
N THR A 17 11.94 -2.63 -7.78
CA THR A 17 10.59 -2.94 -8.22
C THR A 17 9.93 -1.59 -8.41
N SER A 18 10.11 -1.03 -9.60
CA SER A 18 9.25 0.00 -10.12
C SER A 18 7.85 -0.56 -10.01
N GLN A 19 7.10 -0.07 -9.03
CA GLN A 19 5.65 -0.19 -8.97
C GLN A 19 5.10 0.57 -10.18
N THR A 20 5.23 -0.02 -11.36
CA THR A 20 4.61 0.47 -12.58
C THR A 20 3.15 0.06 -12.53
N ASN A 21 2.31 0.97 -12.05
CA ASN A 21 1.02 1.27 -12.64
C ASN A 21 0.13 0.06 -13.00
N GLY A 22 -0.31 -0.71 -12.00
CA GLY A 22 -1.40 -1.69 -12.20
C GLY A 22 -2.68 -1.06 -12.75
N THR A 23 -2.89 0.24 -12.46
CA THR A 23 -4.05 1.02 -12.90
C THR A 23 -4.01 1.36 -14.40
N SER A 24 -2.81 1.48 -15.00
CA SER A 24 -2.66 1.74 -16.43
C SER A 24 -2.81 0.47 -17.27
N ALA A 25 -2.42 -0.69 -16.74
CA ALA A 25 -2.56 -1.96 -17.47
C ALA A 25 -4.03 -2.36 -17.66
N ALA A 26 -4.85 -2.30 -16.60
CA ALA A 26 -6.27 -2.68 -16.66
C ALA A 26 -7.12 -1.71 -17.52
N SER A 27 -6.84 -0.41 -17.47
CA SER A 27 -7.53 0.60 -18.30
C SER A 27 -7.09 0.55 -19.77
N LEU A 28 -5.81 0.24 -20.04
CA LEU A 28 -5.29 0.02 -21.38
C LEU A 28 -5.90 -1.24 -22.03
N ASP A 29 -6.14 -2.29 -21.25
CA ASP A 29 -6.76 -3.55 -21.70
C ASP A 29 -8.23 -3.34 -22.16
N TYR A 30 -9.01 -2.58 -21.39
CA TYR A 30 -10.39 -2.21 -21.75
C TYR A 30 -10.49 -1.41 -23.06
N THR A 31 -9.59 -0.43 -23.24
CA THR A 31 -9.59 0.44 -24.42
C THR A 31 -9.10 -0.29 -25.66
N ALA A 32 -8.16 -1.22 -25.49
CA ALA A 32 -7.71 -2.12 -26.55
C ALA A 32 -8.81 -3.12 -26.95
N PHE A 33 -9.58 -3.64 -25.98
CA PHE A 33 -10.72 -4.50 -26.22
C PHE A 33 -11.87 -3.81 -26.96
N LEU A 34 -12.27 -2.59 -26.55
CA LEU A 34 -13.28 -1.80 -27.27
C LEU A 34 -12.88 -1.54 -28.73
N ARG A 35 -11.59 -1.27 -28.98
CA ARG A 35 -11.06 -1.13 -30.34
C ARG A 35 -11.14 -2.44 -31.12
N LEU A 36 -10.84 -3.58 -30.48
CA LEU A 36 -10.95 -4.89 -31.10
C LEU A 36 -12.41 -5.28 -31.37
N LEU A 37 -13.34 -4.96 -30.46
CA LEU A 37 -14.79 -5.17 -30.59
C LEU A 37 -15.37 -4.35 -31.74
N ILE A 38 -14.98 -3.08 -31.86
CA ILE A 38 -15.37 -2.24 -32.99
C ILE A 38 -14.78 -2.78 -34.31
N ALA A 39 -13.53 -3.22 -34.30
CA ALA A 39 -12.89 -3.82 -35.46
C ALA A 39 -13.55 -5.15 -35.89
N GLN A 40 -14.01 -5.98 -34.95
CA GLN A 40 -14.74 -7.21 -35.22
C GLN A 40 -16.17 -6.95 -35.71
N MET A 41 -16.89 -5.98 -35.14
CA MET A 41 -18.21 -5.56 -35.65
C MET A 41 -18.14 -5.08 -37.10
N GLN A 42 -17.03 -4.43 -37.47
CA GLN A 42 -16.81 -3.93 -38.82
C GLN A 42 -16.46 -5.04 -39.83
N ASN A 43 -16.09 -6.25 -39.37
CA ASN A 43 -15.46 -7.28 -40.21
C ASN A 43 -15.87 -8.75 -39.92
N GLN A 44 -16.94 -9.04 -39.17
CA GLN A 44 -17.34 -10.42 -38.87
C GLN A 44 -18.57 -10.90 -39.66
N ASP A 45 -18.38 -12.06 -40.27
CA ASP A 45 -19.41 -12.96 -40.81
C ASP A 45 -20.23 -13.54 -39.64
N PRO A 46 -21.57 -13.62 -39.73
CA PRO A 46 -22.49 -13.92 -38.61
C PRO A 46 -22.42 -15.33 -37.99
N THR A 47 -21.42 -16.16 -38.32
CA THR A 47 -21.44 -17.60 -38.05
C THR A 47 -20.51 -18.09 -36.93
N ASP A 48 -19.73 -17.22 -36.29
CA ASP A 48 -18.84 -17.62 -35.17
C ASP A 48 -19.02 -16.71 -33.94
N PRO A 49 -19.96 -17.05 -33.03
CA PRO A 49 -20.19 -16.31 -31.80
C PRO A 49 -19.20 -16.77 -30.72
N ALA A 50 -17.90 -16.54 -30.90
CA ALA A 50 -16.99 -16.60 -29.75
C ALA A 50 -17.38 -15.44 -28.82
N ASP A 51 -17.99 -15.74 -27.68
CA ASP A 51 -18.84 -14.84 -26.88
C ASP A 51 -18.04 -13.72 -26.17
N PRO A 52 -17.90 -12.50 -26.74
CA PRO A 52 -17.21 -11.39 -26.08
C PRO A 52 -17.91 -10.95 -24.79
N ALA A 53 -19.16 -11.37 -24.56
CA ALA A 53 -19.92 -11.04 -23.36
C ALA A 53 -19.40 -11.74 -22.11
N GLU A 54 -18.87 -12.96 -22.23
CA GLU A 54 -18.35 -13.73 -21.09
C GLU A 54 -17.04 -13.11 -20.55
N TRP A 55 -16.17 -12.65 -21.44
CA TRP A 55 -14.95 -11.89 -21.07
C TRP A 55 -15.27 -10.50 -20.52
N MET A 56 -16.29 -9.82 -21.06
CA MET A 56 -16.78 -8.54 -20.52
C MET A 56 -17.27 -8.69 -19.07
N GLY A 57 -17.92 -9.81 -18.74
CA GLY A 57 -18.31 -10.13 -17.36
C GLY A 57 -17.13 -10.29 -16.42
N GLN A 58 -16.04 -10.91 -16.88
CA GLN A 58 -14.80 -11.05 -16.10
C GLN A 58 -14.07 -9.69 -15.93
N ILE A 59 -14.02 -8.85 -16.96
CA ILE A 59 -13.43 -7.50 -16.90
C ILE A 59 -14.22 -6.58 -15.98
N ALA A 60 -15.56 -6.61 -16.05
CA ALA A 60 -16.42 -5.84 -15.15
C ALA A 60 -16.22 -6.28 -13.68
N SER A 61 -16.09 -7.59 -13.44
CA SER A 61 -15.78 -8.13 -12.12
C SER A 61 -14.40 -7.67 -11.64
N PHE A 62 -13.38 -7.71 -12.52
CA PHE A 62 -12.04 -7.25 -12.19
C PHE A 62 -11.97 -5.74 -11.92
N SER A 63 -12.70 -4.93 -12.69
CA SER A 63 -12.79 -3.48 -12.50
C SER A 63 -13.40 -3.11 -11.14
N ASN A 64 -14.42 -3.86 -10.71
CA ASN A 64 -15.00 -3.69 -9.38
C ASN A 64 -14.02 -4.05 -8.26
N VAL A 65 -13.26 -5.14 -8.42
CA VAL A 65 -12.21 -5.53 -7.46
C VAL A 65 -11.10 -4.49 -7.40
N GLU A 66 -10.65 -3.99 -8.55
CA GLU A 66 -9.63 -2.94 -8.62
C GLU A 66 -10.10 -1.65 -7.97
N GLN A 67 -11.36 -1.24 -8.21
CA GLN A 67 -11.95 -0.09 -7.55
C GLN A 67 -12.03 -0.29 -6.03
N ALA A 68 -12.35 -1.50 -5.56
CA ALA A 68 -12.32 -1.83 -4.14
C ALA A 68 -10.90 -1.73 -3.58
N ILE A 69 -9.88 -2.28 -4.27
CA ILE A 69 -8.46 -2.18 -3.86
C ILE A 69 -8.05 -0.70 -3.76
N GLN A 70 -8.35 0.11 -4.77
CA GLN A 70 -8.02 1.53 -4.77
C GLN A 70 -8.74 2.31 -3.67
N THR A 71 -9.98 1.93 -3.36
CA THR A 71 -10.74 2.53 -2.25
C THR A 71 -10.09 2.19 -0.92
N ASN A 72 -9.73 0.92 -0.69
CA ASN A 72 -9.01 0.49 0.51
C ASN A 72 -7.67 1.22 0.66
N ALA A 73 -6.89 1.34 -0.40
CA ALA A 73 -5.62 2.08 -0.37
C ALA A 73 -5.80 3.56 0.01
N LYS A 74 -6.87 4.20 -0.48
CA LYS A 74 -7.21 5.58 -0.08
C LYS A 74 -7.66 5.66 1.39
N LEU A 75 -8.42 4.68 1.87
CA LEU A 75 -8.83 4.60 3.27
C LEU A 75 -7.62 4.43 4.19
N ASP A 76 -6.64 3.58 3.82
CA ASP A 76 -5.40 3.41 4.57
C ASP A 76 -4.59 4.71 4.63
N ALA A 77 -4.51 5.44 3.51
CA ALA A 77 -3.85 6.74 3.46
C ALA A 77 -4.55 7.78 4.36
N LEU A 78 -5.88 7.79 4.38
CA LEU A 78 -6.67 8.66 5.27
C LEU A 78 -6.51 8.29 6.75
N MET A 79 -6.50 7.00 7.07
CA MET A 79 -6.29 6.54 8.44
C MET A 79 -4.88 6.89 8.92
N THR A 80 -3.88 6.78 8.04
CA THR A 80 -2.50 7.19 8.31
C THR A 80 -2.39 8.68 8.56
N SER A 81 -3.03 9.52 7.74
CA SER A 81 -3.00 10.98 7.92
C SER A 81 -3.71 11.43 9.20
N MET A 82 -4.83 10.80 9.53
CA MET A 82 -5.56 11.07 10.76
C MET A 82 -4.76 10.64 11.99
N ALA A 83 -4.10 9.48 11.94
CA ALA A 83 -3.22 9.03 13.02
C ALA A 83 -2.01 9.95 13.16
N LEU A 84 -1.40 10.41 12.06
CA LEU A 84 -0.30 11.38 12.09
C LEU A 84 -0.72 12.70 12.76
N SER A 85 -1.90 13.21 12.43
CA SER A 85 -2.44 14.44 13.05
C SER A 85 -2.67 14.31 14.56
N GLN A 86 -3.03 13.12 15.05
CA GLN A 86 -3.23 12.89 16.48
C GLN A 86 -1.90 12.81 17.23
N VAL A 87 -0.83 12.37 16.57
CA VAL A 87 0.46 12.13 17.23
C VAL A 87 1.44 13.29 17.13
N ASP A 88 1.24 14.23 16.20
CA ASP A 88 2.05 15.44 16.04
C ASP A 88 2.15 16.24 17.36
N GLY A 89 1.04 16.31 18.12
CA GLY A 89 1.01 16.94 19.44
C GLY A 89 1.57 16.09 20.58
N LEU A 90 1.87 14.80 20.37
CA LEU A 90 2.31 13.89 21.43
C LEU A 90 3.82 13.86 21.61
N ILE A 91 4.60 14.18 20.57
CA ILE A 91 6.06 14.24 20.67
C ILE A 91 6.47 15.27 21.71
N GLY A 92 7.30 14.85 22.66
CA GLY A 92 7.75 15.70 23.76
C GLY A 92 6.81 15.74 24.98
N HIS A 93 5.58 15.24 24.88
CA HIS A 93 4.70 15.06 26.04
C HIS A 93 4.95 13.73 26.75
N THR A 94 4.50 13.63 28.00
CA THR A 94 4.56 12.39 28.77
C THR A 94 3.31 11.59 28.52
N VAL A 95 3.47 10.36 28.02
CA VAL A 95 2.35 9.42 27.86
C VAL A 95 2.44 8.34 28.91
N THR A 96 1.29 7.96 29.45
CA THR A 96 1.16 6.90 30.45
C THR A 96 0.11 5.90 29.98
N ALA A 97 0.47 4.62 29.97
CA ALA A 97 -0.42 3.52 29.66
C ALA A 97 -1.62 3.49 30.64
N GLY A 98 -2.78 3.00 30.18
CA GLY A 98 -3.98 2.95 31.01
C GLY A 98 -3.85 2.06 32.25
N ASP A 99 -2.93 1.09 32.22
CA ASP A 99 -2.59 0.21 33.34
C ASP A 99 -1.49 0.79 34.26
N GLY A 100 -0.88 1.92 33.88
CA GLY A 100 0.22 2.56 34.60
C GLY A 100 1.57 1.85 34.50
N SER A 101 1.68 0.75 33.75
CA SER A 101 2.91 -0.06 33.66
C SER A 101 4.03 0.63 32.87
N VAL A 102 3.66 1.52 31.95
CA VAL A 102 4.58 2.22 31.04
C VAL A 102 4.27 3.71 31.07
N SER A 103 5.25 4.51 31.46
CA SER A 103 5.18 5.98 31.45
C SER A 103 6.51 6.57 31.00
N GLY A 104 6.46 7.68 30.28
CA GLY A 104 7.64 8.45 29.90
C GLY A 104 7.38 9.46 28.80
N LYS A 105 8.41 10.24 28.49
CA LYS A 105 8.37 11.25 27.43
C LYS A 105 8.48 10.59 26.05
N VAL A 106 7.63 11.00 25.12
CA VAL A 106 7.62 10.48 23.75
C VAL A 106 8.81 11.07 22.98
N ALA A 107 9.66 10.18 22.45
CA ALA A 107 10.79 10.53 21.60
C ALA A 107 10.43 10.49 20.12
N SER A 108 9.65 9.49 19.69
CA SER A 108 9.13 9.39 18.33
C SER A 108 7.84 8.58 18.29
N VAL A 109 7.08 8.68 17.21
CA VAL A 109 5.85 7.91 17.00
C VAL A 109 5.92 7.21 15.65
N ARG A 110 5.49 5.95 15.63
CA ARG A 110 5.43 5.11 14.44
C ARG A 110 3.97 4.76 14.15
N ILE A 111 3.52 5.03 12.93
CA ILE A 111 2.20 4.58 12.47
C ILE A 111 2.33 3.16 11.93
N ILE A 112 1.47 2.25 12.38
CA ILE A 112 1.40 0.87 11.92
C ILE A 112 -0.05 0.54 11.54
N THR A 113 -0.22 -0.56 10.79
CA THR A 113 -1.56 -1.11 10.55
C THR A 113 -2.18 -1.50 11.89
N GLY A 114 -3.21 -0.77 12.33
CA GLY A 114 -3.86 -0.97 13.62
C GLY A 114 -3.61 0.11 14.67
N GLY A 115 -2.89 1.19 14.36
CA GLY A 115 -2.80 2.37 15.23
C GLY A 115 -1.46 3.09 15.19
N ALA A 116 -1.17 3.84 16.25
CA ALA A 116 0.10 4.52 16.42
C ALA A 116 0.85 3.95 17.63
N VAL A 117 2.17 3.82 17.56
CA VAL A 117 3.02 3.35 18.65
C VAL A 117 3.97 4.48 19.03
N ALA A 118 3.91 4.93 20.27
CA ALA A 118 4.87 5.87 20.83
C ALA A 118 6.13 5.13 21.29
N ILE A 119 7.29 5.61 20.87
CA ILE A 119 8.60 5.19 21.35
C ILE A 119 9.04 6.22 22.38
N LEU A 120 9.21 5.76 23.61
CA LEU A 120 9.56 6.57 24.76
C LEU A 120 11.08 6.78 24.85
N GLU A 121 11.54 7.83 25.54
CA GLU A 121 12.98 8.07 25.76
C GLU A 121 13.70 6.92 26.49
N ASN A 122 12.96 6.11 27.26
CA ASN A 122 13.47 4.92 27.92
C ASN A 122 13.58 3.70 26.98
N GLY A 123 13.29 3.85 25.69
CA GLY A 123 13.32 2.80 24.68
C GLY A 123 12.11 1.85 24.71
N LYS A 124 11.14 2.06 25.60
CA LYS A 124 9.91 1.27 25.61
C LYS A 124 8.94 1.76 24.53
N GLU A 125 8.19 0.82 23.99
CA GLU A 125 7.13 1.09 23.03
C GLU A 125 5.77 1.03 23.73
N LEU A 126 4.90 1.98 23.43
CA LEU A 126 3.54 2.04 23.94
C LEU A 126 2.58 2.20 22.77
N LEU A 127 1.65 1.24 22.61
CA LEU A 127 0.55 1.38 21.67
C LEU A 127 -0.38 2.52 22.14
N LEU A 128 -0.56 3.52 21.29
CA LEU A 128 -1.47 4.62 21.49
C LEU A 128 -2.88 4.14 21.13
N GLY A 129 -3.80 4.22 22.09
CA GLY A 129 -5.15 3.72 21.95
C GLY A 129 -5.99 4.09 23.17
N GLU A 130 -7.08 3.34 23.37
CA GLU A 130 -7.99 3.58 24.48
C GLU A 130 -7.28 3.43 25.84
N GLY A 131 -7.52 4.39 26.74
CA GLY A 131 -6.98 4.38 28.10
C GLY A 131 -5.59 5.01 28.28
N VAL A 132 -4.89 5.40 27.20
CA VAL A 132 -3.61 6.13 27.33
C VAL A 132 -3.87 7.57 27.79
N LYS A 133 -3.12 8.04 28.80
CA LYS A 133 -3.16 9.43 29.28
C LYS A 133 -1.96 10.21 28.75
N VAL A 134 -2.18 11.47 28.39
CA VAL A 134 -1.16 12.41 27.89
C VAL A 134 -1.09 13.60 28.86
N SER A 135 0.11 13.95 29.33
CA SER A 135 0.37 15.06 30.27
C SER A 135 1.69 15.77 29.98
#